data_AF-A0A6L9IP40-F1
#
_entry.id   AF-A0A6L9IP40-F1
#
_cell.length_a   1.000
_cell.length_b   1.000
_cell.length_c   1.000
_cell.angle_alpha   90.00
_cell.angle_beta   90.00
_cell.angle_gamma   90.00
#
_symmetry.space_group_name_H-M   'P 1'
#
loop_
_entity.id
_entity.type
_entity.pdbx_description
1 polymer ?
#
loop_
_entity_poly.entity_id
_entity_poly.type
_entity_poly.pdbx_seq_one_letter_code
_entity_poly.pdbx_strand_id
1 'polypeptide(L)'
;MRRRYLVFLITAALLLLSYGALQIGAAQPNLGETCPALVAEALDTVGQRCAAVNRNEACYGFNQVRASFIESVTAPRFTAPGDLTNLTNLNSISPQPLNAAVNEWGVAVLNLQANLPNTLPGQGVIFMLLGDTS
;
A
#
# COMPACT_ATOMS: atom_id res chain seq x y z
N MET A 1 -38.41 8.51 53.37
CA MET A 1 -37.95 9.00 52.05
C MET A 1 -36.54 8.56 51.68
N ARG A 2 -35.53 8.67 52.56
CA ARG A 2 -34.12 8.24 52.29
C ARG A 2 -33.95 6.80 51.78
N ARG A 3 -34.70 5.82 52.32
CA ARG A 3 -34.62 4.41 51.89
C ARG A 3 -35.16 4.16 50.48
N ARG A 4 -36.17 4.93 50.05
CA ARG A 4 -36.71 4.87 48.67
C ARG A 4 -35.74 5.52 47.67
N TYR A 5 -35.06 6.58 48.08
CA TYR A 5 -34.04 7.26 47.27
C TYR A 5 -32.79 6.39 47.06
N LEU A 6 -32.34 5.69 48.12
CA LEU A 6 -31.22 4.74 48.06
C LEU A 6 -31.49 3.57 47.11
N VAL A 7 -32.70 3.01 47.13
CA VAL A 7 -33.09 1.92 46.20
C VAL A 7 -33.08 2.43 44.75
N PHE A 8 -33.59 3.64 44.51
CA PHE A 8 -33.62 4.25 43.17
C PHE A 8 -32.21 4.50 42.60
N LEU A 9 -31.27 4.95 43.45
CA LEU A 9 -29.88 5.16 43.05
C LEU A 9 -29.16 3.84 42.71
N ILE A 10 -29.40 2.79 43.48
CA ILE A 10 -28.79 1.47 43.24
C ILE A 10 -29.33 0.86 41.93
N THR A 11 -30.63 0.97 41.66
CA THR A 11 -31.22 0.47 40.41
C THR A 11 -30.74 1.26 39.19
N ALA A 12 -30.60 2.59 39.32
CA ALA A 12 -30.06 3.42 38.23
C ALA A 12 -28.59 3.10 37.95
N ALA A 13 -27.77 2.88 38.97
CA ALA A 13 -26.37 2.49 38.82
C ALA A 13 -26.22 1.10 38.17
N LEU A 14 -27.06 0.14 38.54
CA LEU A 14 -27.07 -1.21 37.93
C LEU A 14 -27.50 -1.18 36.46
N LEU A 15 -28.47 -0.35 36.10
CA LEU A 15 -28.88 -0.16 34.70
C LEU A 15 -27.78 0.52 33.87
N LEU A 16 -27.08 1.51 34.42
CA LEU A 16 -25.95 2.16 33.75
C LEU A 16 -24.76 1.20 33.53
N LEU A 17 -24.48 0.31 34.49
CA LEU A 17 -23.44 -0.71 34.36
C LEU A 17 -23.77 -1.76 33.28
N SER A 18 -25.05 -2.10 33.10
CA SER A 18 -25.48 -3.04 32.07
C SER A 18 -25.40 -2.50 30.63
N TYR A 19 -25.44 -1.17 30.46
CA TYR A 19 -25.38 -0.52 29.13
C TYR A 19 -23.95 -0.49 28.54
N GLY A 20 -22.92 -0.58 29.38
CA GLY A 20 -21.52 -0.54 28.93
C GLY A 20 -20.99 -1.81 28.26
N ALA A 21 -21.73 -2.93 28.35
CA ALA A 21 -21.26 -4.24 27.88
C ALA A 21 -21.68 -4.59 26.43
N LEU A 22 -22.42 -3.73 25.72
CA LEU A 22 -23.04 -4.01 24.42
C LEU A 22 -22.26 -3.50 23.19
N GLN A 23 -20.98 -3.15 23.31
CA GLN A 23 -20.24 -2.48 22.22
C GLN A 23 -18.97 -3.20 21.73
N ILE A 24 -18.82 -4.51 21.96
CA ILE A 24 -17.68 -5.27 21.40
C ILE A 24 -18.16 -6.21 20.30
N GLY A 25 -18.71 -5.63 19.23
CA GLY A 25 -18.80 -6.29 17.93
C GLY A 25 -17.60 -5.87 17.10
N ALA A 26 -16.46 -6.52 17.28
CA ALA A 26 -15.34 -6.34 16.37
C ALA A 26 -15.77 -6.86 14.99
N ALA A 27 -16.06 -5.96 14.05
CA ALA A 27 -16.16 -6.31 12.64
C ALA A 27 -14.80 -6.89 12.23
N GLN A 28 -14.70 -8.21 12.13
CA GLN A 28 -13.50 -8.84 11.62
C GLN A 28 -13.34 -8.40 10.15
N PRO A 29 -12.21 -7.79 9.76
CA PRO A 29 -12.01 -7.38 8.38
C PRO A 29 -12.06 -8.64 7.52
N ASN A 30 -13.12 -8.73 6.72
CA ASN A 30 -13.27 -9.80 5.75
C ASN A 30 -12.28 -9.50 4.63
N LEU A 31 -11.11 -10.14 4.67
CA LEU A 31 -10.00 -9.89 3.73
C LEU A 31 -10.45 -9.91 2.25
N GLY A 32 -11.50 -10.68 1.92
CA GLY A 32 -12.09 -10.75 0.58
C GLY A 32 -12.70 -9.45 0.07
N GLU A 33 -13.27 -8.60 0.93
CA GLU A 33 -13.80 -7.28 0.55
C GLU A 33 -12.74 -6.16 0.64
N THR A 34 -11.67 -6.37 1.40
CA THR A 34 -10.60 -5.37 1.61
C THR A 34 -9.56 -5.38 0.48
N CYS A 35 -9.35 -6.52 -0.18
CA CYS A 35 -8.36 -6.64 -1.26
C CYS A 35 -8.65 -5.72 -2.46
N PRO A 36 -9.89 -5.62 -2.99
CA PRO A 36 -10.17 -4.71 -4.11
C PRO A 36 -9.93 -3.24 -3.77
N ALA A 37 -10.27 -2.81 -2.56
CA ALA A 37 -10.06 -1.44 -2.11
C ALA A 37 -8.56 -1.11 -2.00
N LEU A 38 -7.76 -2.03 -1.45
CA LEU A 38 -6.31 -1.90 -1.33
C LEU A 38 -5.64 -1.79 -2.70
N VAL A 39 -6.00 -2.66 -3.64
CA VAL A 39 -5.47 -2.59 -5.02
C VAL A 39 -5.90 -1.30 -5.72
N ALA A 40 -7.15 -0.87 -5.55
CA ALA A 40 -7.65 0.37 -6.15
C ALA A 40 -6.88 1.60 -5.66
N GLU A 41 -6.61 1.70 -4.36
CA GLU A 41 -5.80 2.77 -3.77
C GLU A 41 -4.39 2.81 -4.37
N ALA A 42 -3.73 1.65 -4.49
CA ALA A 42 -2.40 1.59 -5.06
C ALA A 42 -2.36 1.97 -6.54
N LEU A 43 -3.33 1.52 -7.33
CA LEU A 43 -3.41 1.86 -8.76
C LEU A 43 -3.70 3.34 -8.98
N ASP A 44 -4.57 3.95 -8.17
CA ASP A 44 -4.82 5.40 -8.20
C ASP A 44 -3.54 6.17 -7.83
N THR A 45 -2.86 5.76 -6.76
CA THR A 45 -1.60 6.35 -6.34
C THR A 45 -0.54 6.23 -7.44
N VAL A 46 -0.38 5.06 -8.04
CA VAL A 46 0.56 4.82 -9.13
C VAL A 46 0.23 5.72 -10.33
N GLY A 47 -1.06 5.81 -10.71
CA GLY A 47 -1.50 6.67 -11.80
C GLY A 47 -1.14 8.14 -11.59
N GLN A 48 -1.24 8.63 -10.35
CA GLN A 48 -0.89 10.01 -10.01
C GLN A 48 0.62 10.23 -9.88
N ARG A 49 1.32 9.32 -9.20
CA ARG A 49 2.74 9.47 -8.84
C ARG A 49 3.68 9.12 -9.99
N CYS A 50 3.32 8.15 -10.82
CA CYS A 50 4.12 7.69 -11.95
C CYS A 50 3.67 8.25 -13.30
N ALA A 51 2.79 9.26 -13.33
CA ALA A 51 2.31 9.88 -14.56
C ALA A 51 3.46 10.43 -15.45
N ALA A 52 4.57 10.81 -14.84
CA ALA A 52 5.74 11.38 -15.52
C ALA A 52 6.81 10.35 -15.90
N VAL A 53 6.56 9.04 -15.75
CA VAL A 53 7.57 8.01 -16.07
C VAL A 53 7.91 8.01 -17.56
N ASN A 54 9.15 8.32 -17.90
CA ASN A 54 9.61 8.38 -19.28
C ASN A 54 10.23 7.04 -19.71
N ARG A 55 10.57 6.98 -20.99
CA ARG A 55 11.27 5.86 -21.59
C ARG A 55 12.58 5.58 -20.84
N ASN A 56 12.81 4.29 -20.56
CA ASN A 56 13.93 3.74 -19.80
C ASN A 56 14.01 4.24 -18.35
N GLU A 57 12.87 4.53 -17.73
CA GLU A 57 12.79 4.89 -16.32
C GLU A 57 11.98 3.86 -15.53
N ALA A 58 12.35 3.74 -14.25
CA ALA A 58 11.53 3.14 -13.21
C ALA A 58 10.96 4.23 -12.33
N CYS A 59 9.74 4.01 -11.85
CA CYS A 59 9.04 4.82 -10.88
C CYS A 59 8.74 4.00 -9.64
N TYR A 60 9.01 4.58 -8.47
CA TYR A 60 8.53 4.09 -7.20
C TYR A 60 7.02 4.34 -7.17
N GLY A 61 6.20 3.30 -7.30
CA GLY A 61 4.76 3.45 -7.51
C GLY A 61 3.96 3.60 -6.22
N PHE A 62 4.10 2.64 -5.31
CA PHE A 62 3.29 2.58 -4.10
C PHE A 62 4.07 2.00 -2.93
N ASN A 63 3.93 2.68 -1.77
CA ASN A 63 4.23 2.25 -0.40
C ASN A 63 5.63 1.70 -0.11
N GLN A 64 5.96 0.46 -0.52
CA GLN A 64 7.26 -0.16 -0.25
C GLN A 64 7.91 -0.81 -1.48
N VAL A 65 8.84 -0.09 -2.10
CA VAL A 65 9.70 -0.58 -3.19
C VAL A 65 11.16 -0.51 -2.76
N ARG A 66 11.88 -1.62 -2.92
CA ARG A 66 13.34 -1.67 -2.75
C ARG A 66 14.02 -1.60 -4.11
N ALA A 67 15.12 -0.87 -4.17
CA ALA A 67 15.97 -0.80 -5.34
C ALA A 67 17.44 -0.90 -4.94
N SER A 68 18.24 -1.60 -5.74
CA SER A 68 19.69 -1.55 -5.67
C SER A 68 20.24 -0.89 -6.93
N PHE A 69 21.37 -0.20 -6.79
CA PHE A 69 21.98 0.58 -7.86
C PHE A 69 23.32 -0.04 -8.26
N ILE A 70 23.67 0.10 -9.53
CA ILE A 70 24.94 -0.43 -10.08
C ILE A 70 26.13 0.28 -9.41
N GLU A 71 26.02 1.60 -9.25
CA GLU A 71 27.03 2.41 -8.56
C GLU A 71 26.62 2.68 -7.11
N SER A 72 27.60 2.84 -6.24
CA SER A 72 27.36 3.25 -4.85
C SER A 72 26.72 4.63 -4.81
N VAL A 73 25.50 4.71 -4.27
CA VAL A 73 24.81 5.98 -4.05
C VAL A 73 25.24 6.60 -2.71
N THR A 74 25.66 7.86 -2.74
CA THR A 74 26.12 8.60 -1.56
C THR A 74 24.99 9.17 -0.70
N ALA A 75 23.77 9.21 -1.23
CA ALA A 75 22.58 9.65 -0.53
C ALA A 75 21.42 8.67 -0.81
N PRO A 76 20.43 8.56 0.09
CA PRO A 76 19.22 7.80 -0.18
C PRO A 76 18.54 8.30 -1.46
N ARG A 77 18.19 7.38 -2.35
CA ARG A 77 17.43 7.65 -3.58
C ARG A 77 16.33 6.59 -3.71
N PHE A 78 15.26 6.92 -4.41
CA PHE A 78 14.18 5.97 -4.68
C PHE A 78 13.55 5.46 -3.38
N THR A 79 13.17 6.41 -2.54
CA THR A 79 12.73 6.22 -1.15
C THR A 79 11.23 6.44 -0.97
N ALA A 80 10.55 7.07 -1.93
CA ALA A 80 9.13 7.41 -1.79
C ALA A 80 8.37 7.33 -3.13
N PRO A 81 7.03 7.16 -3.09
CA PRO A 81 6.19 7.18 -4.28
C PRO A 81 6.37 8.44 -5.15
N GLY A 82 6.59 8.22 -6.44
CA GLY A 82 6.87 9.25 -7.43
C GLY A 82 8.36 9.48 -7.71
N ASP A 83 9.26 8.87 -6.93
CA ASP A 83 10.68 8.90 -7.24
C ASP A 83 10.94 8.18 -8.57
N LEU A 84 11.68 8.84 -9.46
CA LEU A 84 12.08 8.32 -10.76
C LEU A 84 13.57 8.01 -10.79
N THR A 85 13.95 6.95 -11.49
CA THR A 85 15.36 6.65 -11.79
C THR A 85 15.50 6.02 -13.16
N ASN A 86 16.63 6.25 -13.82
CA ASN A 86 16.95 5.55 -15.05
C ASN A 86 17.18 4.05 -14.77
N LEU A 87 16.68 3.19 -15.65
CA LEU A 87 16.89 1.74 -15.58
C LEU A 87 18.37 1.37 -15.68
N THR A 88 19.18 2.17 -16.40
CA THR A 88 20.64 1.93 -16.50
C THR A 88 21.37 2.17 -15.18
N ASN A 89 20.74 2.81 -14.20
CA ASN A 89 21.35 3.01 -12.88
C ASN A 89 20.97 1.88 -11.91
N LEU A 90 19.92 1.11 -12.22
CA LEU A 90 19.40 0.07 -11.36
C LEU A 90 20.11 -1.26 -11.60
N ASN A 91 20.46 -1.92 -10.51
CA ASN A 91 20.89 -3.32 -10.52
C ASN A 91 19.69 -4.26 -10.25
N SER A 92 18.78 -3.87 -9.37
CA SER A 92 17.50 -4.57 -9.17
C SER A 92 16.43 -3.64 -8.62
N ILE A 93 15.16 -4.00 -8.86
CA ILE A 93 13.98 -3.35 -8.27
C ILE A 93 13.02 -4.44 -7.81
N SER A 94 12.50 -4.33 -6.59
CA SER A 94 11.64 -5.34 -6.00
C SER A 94 10.63 -4.68 -5.06
N PRO A 95 9.34 -4.66 -5.41
CA PRO A 95 8.29 -4.27 -4.49
C PRO A 95 8.16 -5.31 -3.36
N GLN A 96 7.64 -4.88 -2.20
CA GLN A 96 7.40 -5.81 -1.09
C GLN A 96 6.11 -6.63 -1.29
N PRO A 97 6.08 -7.91 -0.86
CA PRO A 97 4.86 -8.71 -0.85
C PRO A 97 3.79 -8.12 0.05
N LEU A 98 2.53 -8.52 -0.18
CA LEU A 98 1.42 -8.10 0.65
C LEU A 98 1.46 -8.70 2.05
N ASN A 99 1.58 -7.82 3.04
CA ASN A 99 1.32 -8.07 4.43
C ASN A 99 0.16 -7.17 4.91
N ALA A 100 -1.06 -7.72 4.82
CA ALA A 100 -2.28 -7.01 5.17
C ALA A 100 -2.38 -6.64 6.67
N ALA A 101 -1.65 -7.33 7.56
CA ALA A 101 -1.69 -7.05 8.99
C ALA A 101 -1.04 -5.71 9.36
N VAL A 102 -0.05 -5.28 8.57
CA VAL A 102 0.71 -4.04 8.78
C VAL A 102 0.61 -3.08 7.59
N ASN A 103 -0.25 -3.39 6.61
CA ASN A 103 -0.43 -2.63 5.37
C ASN A 103 0.90 -2.40 4.60
N GLU A 104 1.75 -3.42 4.54
CA GLU A 104 3.03 -3.35 3.83
C GLU A 104 2.94 -4.12 2.52
N TRP A 105 3.17 -3.44 1.41
CA TRP A 105 3.33 -4.02 0.09
C TRP A 105 3.80 -2.96 -0.90
N GLY A 106 4.18 -3.36 -2.10
CA GLY A 106 4.70 -2.42 -3.09
C GLY A 106 4.15 -2.59 -4.48
N VAL A 107 4.19 -1.47 -5.22
CA VAL A 107 4.05 -1.44 -6.68
C VAL A 107 5.16 -0.59 -7.27
N ALA A 108 5.80 -1.08 -8.33
CA ALA A 108 6.74 -0.31 -9.13
C ALA A 108 6.32 -0.31 -10.60
N VAL A 109 6.63 0.78 -11.31
CA VAL A 109 6.34 0.90 -12.75
C VAL A 109 7.63 1.12 -13.50
N LEU A 110 7.83 0.36 -14.58
CA LEU A 110 8.97 0.50 -15.46
C LEU A 110 8.45 0.79 -16.87
N ASN A 111 8.99 1.81 -17.51
CA ASN A 111 8.74 2.08 -18.92
C ASN A 111 10.01 1.74 -19.68
N LEU A 112 10.07 0.54 -20.26
CA LEU A 112 11.30 -0.02 -20.81
C LEU A 112 11.17 -0.35 -22.29
N GLN A 113 12.31 -0.34 -22.97
CA GLN A 113 12.42 -0.76 -24.36
C GLN A 113 13.01 -2.15 -24.42
N ALA A 114 12.15 -3.14 -24.50
CA ALA A 114 12.55 -4.53 -24.69
C ALA A 114 12.10 -5.01 -26.06
N ASN A 115 12.89 -5.91 -26.63
CA ASN A 115 12.49 -6.70 -27.78
C ASN A 115 11.59 -7.84 -27.30
N LEU A 116 10.32 -7.52 -27.04
CA LEU A 116 9.33 -8.52 -26.61
C LEU A 116 8.67 -9.16 -27.83
N PRO A 117 8.27 -10.43 -27.74
CA PRO A 117 7.41 -11.05 -28.74
C PRO A 117 6.15 -10.21 -28.92
N ASN A 118 5.75 -9.97 -30.17
CA ASN A 118 4.55 -9.19 -30.52
C ASN A 118 4.59 -7.69 -30.18
N THR A 119 5.78 -7.08 -30.00
CA THR A 119 5.93 -5.62 -30.01
C THR A 119 6.68 -5.14 -31.26
N LEU A 120 6.36 -3.93 -31.74
CA LEU A 120 7.15 -3.33 -32.82
C LEU A 120 8.53 -2.90 -32.26
N PRO A 121 9.63 -3.12 -33.00
CA PRO A 121 10.94 -2.66 -32.56
C PRO A 121 10.94 -1.16 -32.21
N GLY A 122 11.44 -0.81 -31.03
CA GLY A 122 11.53 0.57 -30.55
C GLY A 122 10.28 1.11 -29.85
N GLN A 123 9.23 0.32 -29.68
CA GLN A 123 8.05 0.72 -28.90
C GLN A 123 8.32 0.55 -27.39
N GLY A 124 7.97 1.56 -26.58
CA GLY A 124 8.07 1.47 -25.12
C GLY A 124 6.98 0.56 -24.55
N VAL A 125 7.32 -0.22 -23.52
CA VAL A 125 6.40 -1.13 -22.83
C VAL A 125 6.36 -0.76 -21.35
N ILE A 126 5.15 -0.66 -20.81
CA ILE A 126 4.94 -0.46 -19.38
C ILE A 126 4.86 -1.81 -18.68
N PHE A 127 5.79 -2.05 -17.76
CA PHE A 127 5.73 -3.15 -16.80
C PHE A 127 5.28 -2.59 -15.46
N MET A 128 4.29 -3.25 -14.88
CA MET A 128 3.88 -2.99 -13.50
C MET A 128 4.27 -4.21 -12.67
N LEU A 129 5.15 -4.00 -11.70
CA LEU A 129 5.58 -5.00 -10.73
C LEU A 129 4.73 -4.84 -9.48
N LEU A 130 4.07 -5.90 -9.04
CA LEU A 130 3.22 -5.92 -7.85
C LEU A 130 3.72 -7.01 -6.90
N GLY A 131 3.95 -6.67 -5.64
CA GLY A 131 4.41 -7.65 -4.65
C GLY A 131 5.85 -8.11 -4.87
N ASP A 132 6.14 -9.34 -4.40
CA ASP A 132 7.48 -9.95 -4.41
C ASP A 132 7.89 -10.47 -5.79
N THR A 133 8.15 -9.53 -6.69
CA THR A 133 8.71 -9.77 -8.02
C THR A 133 9.92 -8.87 -8.23
N SER A 134 10.88 -9.32 -9.03
CA SER A 134 12.14 -8.60 -9.30
C SER A 134 12.61 -8.70 -10.73
#